data_AF-A0A317T0E7-F1
#
_entry.id   AF-A0A317T0E7-F1
#
_cell.length_a   1.000
_cell.length_b   1.000
_cell.length_c   1.000
_cell.angle_alpha   90.00
_cell.angle_beta   90.00
_cell.angle_gamma   90.00
#
_symmetry.space_group_name_H-M   'P 1'
#
loop_
_entity.id
_entity.type
_entity.pdbx_description
1 polymer ?
#
loop_
_entity_poly.entity_id
_entity_poly.type
_entity_poly.pdbx_seq_one_letter_code
_entity_poly.pdbx_strand_id
1 'polypeptide(L)'
;ATRTACSDFHKVEFLSTLTSIQAQAFKPITITSAFQKTDLIPYDPNIVLSHLLENCTNTTYNIQSATPPPNLYTVLSTLYTVQSLKRHACYLETADPVSPTFRTNLACYIEGSLLQLQIGTHALEELENTRVAEQARPTCQNHS
;
A
#
# COMPACT_ATOMS: atom_id res chain seq x y z
N ALA A 1 0.19 22.01 8.97
CA ALA A 1 0.99 21.19 9.89
C ALA A 1 2.42 21.18 9.36
N THR A 2 3.46 21.71 9.99
CA THR A 2 3.65 22.29 11.32
C THR A 2 4.69 23.38 11.10
N ARG A 3 4.33 24.66 11.23
CA ARG A 3 5.27 25.79 11.06
C ARG A 3 6.01 26.14 12.35
N THR A 4 5.63 25.47 13.44
CA THR A 4 6.22 25.59 14.76
C THR A 4 7.26 24.48 14.88
N ALA A 5 8.51 24.85 15.15
CA ALA A 5 9.62 23.92 15.35
C ALA A 5 9.30 22.97 16.53
N CYS A 6 8.63 21.86 16.24
CA CYS A 6 8.42 20.77 17.18
C CYS A 6 9.61 19.83 17.02
N SER A 7 10.54 19.85 17.97
CA SER A 7 11.70 18.96 18.00
C SER A 7 11.32 17.49 18.24
N ASP A 8 10.10 17.25 18.74
CA ASP A 8 9.67 15.96 19.28
C ASP A 8 8.64 15.28 18.36
N PHE A 9 8.70 15.54 17.06
CA PHE A 9 7.78 14.93 16.11
C PHE A 9 8.26 13.54 15.69
N HIS A 10 7.71 12.51 16.34
CA HIS A 10 8.14 11.12 16.15
C HIS A 10 7.44 10.46 14.95
N LYS A 11 8.08 9.45 14.35
CA LYS A 11 7.57 8.72 13.17
C LYS A 11 6.12 8.26 13.33
N VAL A 12 5.74 7.77 14.51
CA VAL A 12 4.37 7.27 14.77
C VAL A 12 3.34 8.41 14.74
N GLU A 13 3.70 9.58 15.27
CA GLU A 13 2.84 10.78 15.24
C GLU A 13 2.72 11.37 13.83
N PHE A 14 3.80 11.30 13.04
CA PHE A 14 3.73 11.67 11.62
C PHE A 14 2.76 10.77 10.87
N LEU A 15 2.86 9.44 11.06
CA LEU A 15 1.99 8.50 10.37
C LEU A 15 0.53 8.64 10.81
N SER A 16 0.26 8.93 12.08
CA SER A 16 -1.12 9.16 12.56
C SER A 16 -1.71 10.47 12.03
N THR A 17 -0.88 11.50 11.82
CA THR A 17 -1.32 12.78 11.26
C THR A 17 -1.31 12.82 9.73
N LEU A 18 -0.70 11.85 9.07
CA LEU A 18 -0.51 11.83 7.61
C LEU A 18 -1.84 11.96 6.84
N THR A 19 -2.87 11.22 7.24
CA THR A 19 -4.20 11.30 6.60
C THR A 19 -4.81 12.69 6.73
N SER A 20 -4.64 13.33 7.88
CA SER A 20 -5.13 14.70 8.11
C SER A 20 -4.36 15.72 7.27
N ILE A 21 -3.03 15.55 7.16
CA ILE A 21 -2.16 16.37 6.30
C ILE A 21 -2.59 16.23 4.84
N GLN A 22 -2.77 15.02 4.35
CA GLN A 22 -3.22 14.74 2.98
C GLN A 22 -4.60 15.35 2.73
N ALA A 23 -5.57 15.16 3.64
CA ALA A 23 -6.90 15.75 3.52
C ALA A 23 -6.89 17.28 3.48
N GLN A 24 -5.90 17.93 4.11
CA GLN A 24 -5.73 19.38 4.05
C GLN A 24 -4.98 19.84 2.80
N ALA A 25 -3.95 19.09 2.38
CA ALA A 25 -3.11 19.40 1.24
C ALA A 25 -3.84 19.19 -0.10
N PHE A 26 -4.64 18.14 -0.22
CA PHE A 26 -5.33 17.76 -1.46
C PHE A 26 -6.69 18.46 -1.66
N LYS A 27 -6.97 19.54 -0.94
CA LYS A 27 -8.17 20.34 -1.19
C LYS A 27 -7.99 21.12 -2.50
N PRO A 28 -9.03 21.24 -3.35
CA PRO A 28 -8.96 22.02 -4.58
C PRO A 28 -8.43 23.44 -4.34
N ILE A 29 -8.93 24.11 -3.30
CA ILE A 29 -8.50 25.47 -2.92
C ILE A 29 -7.00 25.55 -2.55
N THR A 30 -6.46 24.51 -1.91
CA THR A 30 -5.06 24.46 -1.48
C THR A 30 -4.16 24.25 -2.70
N ILE A 31 -4.55 23.35 -3.60
CA ILE A 31 -3.83 23.03 -4.83
C ILE A 31 -3.82 24.23 -5.78
N THR A 32 -4.98 24.84 -6.03
CA THR A 32 -5.08 26.04 -6.88
C THR A 32 -4.27 27.21 -6.30
N SER A 33 -4.31 27.41 -4.97
CA SER A 33 -3.50 28.44 -4.33
C SER A 33 -2.00 28.15 -4.41
N ALA A 34 -1.59 26.88 -4.34
CA ALA A 34 -0.19 26.49 -4.49
C ALA A 34 0.33 26.79 -5.90
N PHE A 35 -0.43 26.42 -6.93
CA PHE A 35 -0.13 26.75 -8.33
C PHE A 35 0.06 28.25 -8.56
N GLN A 36 -0.83 29.08 -7.98
CA GLN A 36 -0.70 30.53 -8.06
C GLN A 36 0.57 31.07 -7.38
N LYS A 37 1.00 30.46 -6.27
CA LYS A 37 2.20 30.91 -5.54
C LYS A 37 3.51 30.49 -6.18
N THR A 38 3.49 29.43 -6.98
CA THR A 38 4.66 28.90 -7.66
C THR A 38 4.77 29.39 -9.10
N ASP A 39 3.85 30.25 -9.54
CA ASP A 39 3.69 30.67 -10.94
C ASP A 39 3.58 29.48 -11.93
N LEU A 40 3.12 28.33 -11.43
CA LEU A 40 2.86 27.13 -12.22
C LEU A 40 1.38 27.11 -12.58
N ILE A 41 1.06 27.34 -13.85
CA ILE A 41 -0.32 27.28 -14.34
C ILE A 41 -0.48 25.98 -15.14
N PRO A 42 -1.17 24.97 -14.61
CA PRO A 42 -1.50 23.78 -15.40
C PRO A 42 -2.41 24.19 -16.57
N TYR A 43 -2.18 23.57 -17.74
CA TYR A 43 -2.96 23.83 -18.95
C TYR A 43 -4.47 23.60 -18.74
N ASP A 44 -4.82 22.58 -17.96
CA ASP A 44 -6.18 22.37 -17.45
C ASP A 44 -6.13 21.94 -15.96
N PRO A 45 -6.52 22.81 -15.02
CA PRO A 45 -6.51 22.49 -13.60
C PRO A 45 -7.54 21.43 -13.23
N ASN A 46 -8.61 21.25 -14.02
CA ASN A 46 -9.67 20.29 -13.71
C ASN A 46 -9.20 18.85 -13.85
N ILE A 47 -8.28 18.58 -14.79
CA ILE A 47 -7.65 17.27 -14.95
C ILE A 47 -6.86 16.88 -13.70
N VAL A 48 -6.13 17.84 -13.10
CA VAL A 48 -5.39 17.59 -11.87
C VAL A 48 -6.34 17.27 -10.71
N LEU A 49 -7.48 17.98 -10.64
CA LEU A 49 -8.47 17.78 -9.58
C LEU A 49 -9.26 16.48 -9.73
N SER A 50 -9.58 16.03 -10.96
CA SER A 50 -10.32 14.79 -11.19
C SER A 50 -9.51 13.56 -10.80
N HIS A 51 -8.21 13.51 -11.15
CA HIS A 51 -7.32 12.41 -10.77
C HIS A 51 -7.09 12.31 -9.24
N LEU A 52 -7.17 13.43 -8.53
CA LEU A 52 -7.06 13.43 -7.06
C LEU A 52 -8.32 12.89 -6.38
N LEU A 53 -9.50 13.16 -6.95
CA LEU A 53 -10.77 12.69 -6.41
C LEU A 53 -10.91 11.15 -6.54
N GLU A 54 -10.46 10.57 -7.66
CA GLU A 54 -10.44 9.12 -7.87
C GLU A 54 -9.54 8.39 -6.87
N ASN A 55 -8.45 9.01 -6.41
CA ASN A 55 -7.53 8.36 -5.47
C ASN A 55 -8.02 8.45 -4.02
N CYS A 56 -8.70 9.54 -3.63
CA CYS A 56 -9.24 9.70 -2.28
C CYS A 56 -10.39 8.74 -1.95
N THR A 57 -11.25 8.38 -2.91
CA THR A 57 -12.41 7.49 -2.67
C THR A 57 -12.05 6.02 -2.54
N ASN A 58 -10.88 5.61 -3.05
CA ASN A 58 -10.36 4.25 -2.93
C ASN A 58 -9.64 3.99 -1.59
N THR A 59 -9.59 4.98 -0.71
CA THR A 59 -8.77 4.98 0.50
C THR A 59 -9.61 4.75 1.76
N THR A 60 -10.37 3.65 1.80
CA THR A 60 -10.86 3.09 3.06
C THR A 60 -9.76 2.21 3.63
N TYR A 61 -8.76 2.80 4.28
CA TYR A 61 -7.82 2.02 5.09
C TYR A 61 -8.57 1.48 6.31
N ASN A 62 -8.93 0.20 6.26
CA ASN A 62 -9.36 -0.57 7.42
C ASN A 62 -8.15 -0.73 8.35
N ILE A 63 -7.97 0.21 9.28
CA ILE A 63 -7.00 0.09 10.37
C ILE A 63 -7.65 -0.77 11.44
N GLN A 64 -7.33 -2.07 11.46
CA GLN A 64 -7.55 -2.90 12.63
C GLN A 64 -6.19 -3.22 13.28
N SER A 65 -6.06 -2.81 14.53
CA SER A 65 -4.87 -2.85 15.38
C SER A 65 -4.76 -4.17 16.14
N ALA A 66 -3.58 -4.84 16.10
CA ALA A 66 -2.85 -5.44 17.24
C ALA A 66 -1.54 -6.17 16.79
N THR A 67 -0.47 -6.04 17.59
CA THR A 67 0.97 -6.47 17.46
C THR A 67 1.23 -8.00 17.54
N PRO A 68 2.47 -8.59 17.35
CA PRO A 68 3.81 -8.17 16.82
C PRO A 68 4.39 -9.16 15.73
N PRO A 69 5.68 -9.15 15.26
CA PRO A 69 6.82 -8.20 15.29
C PRO A 69 7.04 -7.50 13.92
N PRO A 70 8.00 -6.55 13.78
CA PRO A 70 8.11 -5.70 12.60
C PRO A 70 8.75 -6.47 11.44
N ASN A 71 7.90 -6.98 10.54
CA ASN A 71 8.40 -7.55 9.31
C ASN A 71 8.58 -6.44 8.26
N LEU A 72 9.81 -6.25 7.81
CA LEU A 72 10.16 -5.27 6.76
C LEU A 72 9.40 -5.51 5.44
N TYR A 73 8.70 -6.64 5.30
CA TYR A 73 7.84 -6.97 4.17
C TYR A 73 6.52 -6.16 4.12
N THR A 74 6.02 -5.59 5.22
CA THR A 74 4.68 -4.96 5.21
C THR A 74 4.64 -3.67 4.39
N VAL A 75 5.76 -2.93 4.31
CA VAL A 75 5.84 -1.67 3.55
C VAL A 75 5.99 -1.93 2.04
N LEU A 76 6.52 -3.09 1.63
CA LEU A 76 6.62 -3.48 0.22
C LEU A 76 5.35 -4.21 -0.28
N SER A 77 4.58 -4.83 0.63
CA SER A 77 3.45 -5.70 0.28
C SER A 77 2.21 -4.96 -0.24
N THR A 78 2.08 -3.65 -0.02
CA THR A 78 0.93 -2.87 -0.52
C THR A 78 0.94 -2.70 -2.03
N LEU A 79 2.07 -2.90 -2.72
CA LEU A 79 2.17 -2.79 -4.18
C LEU A 79 1.85 -4.10 -4.92
N TYR A 80 1.83 -5.25 -4.24
CA TYR A 80 1.74 -6.57 -4.88
C TYR A 80 0.63 -7.45 -4.32
N THR A 81 -0.51 -6.86 -3.95
CA THR A 81 -1.70 -7.65 -3.60
C THR A 81 -2.16 -8.50 -4.79
N VAL A 82 -2.81 -9.64 -4.53
CA VAL A 82 -3.41 -10.47 -5.59
C VAL A 82 -4.34 -9.65 -6.50
N GLN A 83 -5.02 -8.64 -5.94
CA GLN A 83 -5.87 -7.74 -6.72
C GLN A 83 -5.07 -6.80 -7.63
N SER A 84 -3.94 -6.26 -7.17
CA SER A 84 -3.03 -5.46 -8.00
C SER A 84 -2.44 -6.29 -9.13
N LEU A 85 -2.00 -7.53 -8.84
CA LEU A 85 -1.52 -8.46 -9.86
C LEU A 85 -2.58 -8.78 -10.91
N LYS A 86 -3.82 -9.03 -10.48
CA LYS A 86 -4.94 -9.25 -11.39
C LYS A 86 -5.16 -8.04 -12.31
N ARG A 87 -5.08 -6.81 -11.78
CA ARG A 87 -5.18 -5.59 -12.60
C ARG A 87 -4.06 -5.51 -13.64
N HIS A 88 -2.81 -5.78 -13.25
CA HIS A 88 -1.69 -5.79 -14.19
C HIS A 88 -1.85 -6.87 -15.26
N ALA A 89 -2.32 -8.07 -14.91
CA ALA A 89 -2.60 -9.13 -15.87
C ALA A 89 -3.66 -8.72 -16.90
N CYS A 90 -4.82 -8.22 -16.44
CA CYS A 90 -5.89 -7.76 -17.32
C CYS A 90 -5.44 -6.60 -18.23
N TYR A 91 -4.59 -5.71 -17.73
CA TYR A 91 -3.98 -4.66 -18.54
C TYR A 91 -3.07 -5.25 -19.64
N LEU A 92 -2.19 -6.19 -19.29
CA LEU A 92 -1.24 -6.80 -20.23
C LEU A 92 -1.92 -7.63 -21.33
N GLU A 93 -3.11 -8.19 -21.08
CA GLU A 93 -3.88 -8.93 -22.08
C GLU A 93 -4.35 -8.07 -23.26
N THR A 94 -4.58 -6.78 -23.02
CA THR A 94 -5.19 -5.86 -24.00
C THR A 94 -4.27 -4.71 -24.41
N ALA A 95 -3.13 -4.55 -23.73
CA ALA A 95 -2.20 -3.46 -23.98
C ALA A 95 -1.34 -3.69 -25.22
N ASP A 96 -1.06 -2.59 -25.94
CA ASP A 96 -0.08 -2.55 -27.01
C ASP A 96 1.34 -2.77 -26.44
N PRO A 97 2.11 -3.77 -26.91
CA PRO A 97 3.49 -4.02 -26.49
C PRO A 97 4.44 -2.83 -26.68
N VAL A 98 4.11 -1.89 -27.58
CA VAL A 98 4.91 -0.68 -27.84
C VAL A 98 4.59 0.43 -26.84
N SER A 99 3.53 0.29 -26.05
CA SER A 99 3.15 1.29 -25.03
C SER A 99 4.27 1.51 -24.01
N PRO A 100 4.59 2.77 -23.67
CA PRO A 100 5.66 3.09 -22.73
C PRO A 100 5.41 2.53 -21.32
N THR A 101 4.16 2.23 -20.97
CA THR A 101 3.79 1.63 -19.68
C THR A 101 3.75 0.11 -19.70
N PHE A 102 3.81 -0.55 -20.87
CA PHE A 102 3.72 -2.00 -21.00
C PHE A 102 4.85 -2.72 -20.25
N ARG A 103 6.09 -2.28 -20.47
CA ARG A 103 7.28 -2.87 -19.83
C ARG A 103 7.24 -2.75 -18.31
N THR A 104 6.81 -1.60 -17.80
CA THR A 104 6.69 -1.36 -16.36
C THR A 104 5.64 -2.27 -15.73
N ASN A 105 4.44 -2.37 -16.34
CA ASN A 105 3.39 -3.24 -15.84
C ASN A 105 3.78 -4.73 -15.90
N LEU A 106 4.51 -5.13 -16.94
CA LEU A 106 5.05 -6.48 -17.07
C LEU A 106 6.06 -6.79 -15.96
N ALA A 107 6.99 -5.88 -15.69
CA ALA A 107 7.95 -6.04 -14.59
C ALA A 107 7.23 -6.17 -13.24
N CYS A 108 6.27 -5.30 -12.96
CA CYS A 108 5.48 -5.37 -11.72
C CYS A 108 4.68 -6.68 -11.58
N TYR A 109 4.12 -7.18 -12.68
CA TYR A 109 3.42 -8.46 -12.68
C TYR A 109 4.35 -9.64 -12.38
N ILE A 110 5.52 -9.68 -13.03
CA ILE A 110 6.52 -10.76 -12.84
C ILE A 110 7.05 -10.77 -11.40
N GLU A 111 7.53 -9.61 -10.94
CA GLU A 111 8.11 -9.47 -9.59
C GLU A 111 7.08 -9.78 -8.50
N GLY A 112 5.89 -9.22 -8.61
CA GLY A 112 4.84 -9.44 -7.62
C GLY A 112 4.32 -10.87 -7.61
N SER A 113 4.23 -11.54 -8.77
CA SER A 113 3.80 -12.94 -8.84
C SER A 113 4.82 -13.88 -8.18
N LEU A 114 6.13 -13.63 -8.40
CA LEU A 114 7.19 -14.39 -7.75
C LEU A 114 7.14 -14.23 -6.23
N LEU A 115 6.99 -13.00 -5.77
CA LEU A 115 6.92 -12.68 -4.35
C LEU A 115 5.69 -13.31 -3.67
N GLN A 116 4.53 -13.30 -4.32
CA GLN A 116 3.33 -13.96 -3.82
C GLN A 116 3.49 -15.48 -3.73
N LEU A 117 4.19 -16.11 -4.68
CA LEU A 117 4.49 -17.53 -4.61
C LEU A 117 5.35 -17.84 -3.39
N GLN A 118 6.43 -17.07 -3.17
CA GLN A 118 7.31 -17.27 -2.02
C GLN A 118 6.57 -17.12 -0.68
N ILE A 119 5.73 -16.09 -0.56
CA ILE A 119 4.89 -15.89 0.62
C ILE A 119 3.93 -17.06 0.80
N GLY A 120 3.26 -17.51 -0.26
CA GLY A 120 2.34 -18.64 -0.21
C GLY A 120 3.02 -19.94 0.21
N THR A 121 4.22 -20.23 -0.31
CA THR A 121 5.02 -21.39 0.09
C THR A 121 5.37 -21.34 1.57
N HIS A 122 5.85 -20.19 2.06
CA HIS A 122 6.19 -20.01 3.47
C HIS A 122 4.95 -20.15 4.38
N ALA A 123 3.81 -19.57 3.98
CA ALA A 123 2.56 -19.67 4.74
C ALA A 123 2.05 -21.12 4.82
N LEU A 124 2.25 -21.93 3.77
CA LEU A 124 1.91 -23.36 3.79
C LEU A 124 2.81 -24.15 4.75
N GLU A 125 4.10 -23.87 4.76
CA GLU A 125 5.05 -24.48 5.70
C GLU A 125 4.71 -24.13 7.15
N GLU A 126 4.40 -22.86 7.45
CA GLU A 126 3.94 -22.44 8.77
C GLU A 126 2.63 -23.12 9.18
N LEU A 127 1.69 -23.29 8.25
CA LEU A 127 0.43 -23.99 8.51
C LEU A 127 0.66 -25.48 8.83
N GLU A 128 1.61 -26.12 8.16
CA GLU A 128 1.97 -27.50 8.47
C GLU A 128 2.62 -27.62 9.86
N ASN A 129 3.56 -26.73 10.16
CA ASN A 129 4.22 -26.68 11.47
C ASN A 129 3.24 -26.41 12.62
N THR A 130 2.27 -25.52 12.43
CA THR A 130 1.22 -25.26 13.43
C THR A 130 0.28 -26.45 13.60
N ARG A 131 -0.10 -27.15 12.51
CA ARG A 131 -0.90 -28.38 12.58
C ARG A 131 -0.19 -29.47 13.40
N VAL A 132 1.11 -29.69 13.15
CA VAL A 132 1.91 -30.67 13.89
C VAL A 132 1.99 -30.30 15.38
N ALA A 133 2.21 -29.01 15.68
CA ALA A 133 2.23 -28.52 17.06
C ALA A 133 0.88 -28.69 17.77
N GLU A 134 -0.25 -28.41 17.11
CA GLU A 134 -1.59 -28.63 17.65
C GLU A 134 -1.87 -30.10 17.94
N GLN A 135 -1.47 -30.99 17.03
CA GLN A 135 -1.67 -32.43 17.19
C GLN A 135 -0.84 -33.04 18.34
N ALA A 136 0.26 -32.40 18.75
CA ALA A 136 1.08 -32.81 19.89
C ALA A 136 0.56 -32.32 21.26
N ARG A 137 -0.39 -31.37 21.29
CA ARG A 137 -0.97 -30.84 22.55
C ARG A 137 -1.71 -31.87 23.42
N PRO A 138 -2.51 -32.83 22.90
CA PRO A 138 -3.18 -33.81 23.75
C PRO A 138 -2.24 -34.82 24.42
N THR A 139 -1.01 -35.00 23.91
CA THR A 139 -0.04 -35.97 24.46
C THR A 139 0.69 -35.43 25.69
N CYS A 140 0.72 -34.11 25.90
CA CYS A 140 1.38 -33.48 27.05
C CYS A 140 0.43 -33.21 28.25
N GLN A 141 -0.88 -33.35 28.08
CA GLN A 141 -1.86 -33.11 29.17
C GLN A 141 -2.20 -34.36 30.00
N ASN A 142 -1.78 -35.55 29.57
CA ASN A 142 -2.08 -36.83 30.26
C ASN A 142 -0.96 -37.30 31.22
N HIS A 143 -0.02 -36.43 31.57
CA HIS A 143 1.09 -36.74 32.49
C HIS A 143 1.14 -35.78 33.71
N SER A 144 -0.01 -35.45 34.27
CA SER A 144 -0.13 -34.70 35.53
C SER A 144 -1.02 -35.44 36.51
#